data_AF-A0A7V8X996-F1
#
_entry.id   AF-A0A7V8X996-F1
#
_cell.length_a   1.000
_cell.length_b   1.000
_cell.length_c   1.000
_cell.angle_alpha   90.00
_cell.angle_beta   90.00
_cell.angle_gamma   90.00
#
_symmetry.space_group_name_H-M   'P 1'
#
loop_
_entity.id
_entity.type
_entity.pdbx_description
1 polymer ?
#
loop_
_entity_poly.entity_id
_entity_poly.type
_entity_poly.pdbx_seq_one_letter_code
_entity_poly.pdbx_strand_id
1 'polypeptide(L)'
;MMYPVLMVAMVTLAACDSKPDSADAPAADTSHMMAAAPMTMAGMGMLPGMRAHLDSVAAMPPTQMAAMMPAHEGLVTRMMDAMGTDMRGKGMQPSPAWTALSDSVRQDLAEMPKLSGKGLTTSLQAHAARMQRMMVMHEGMMRM
;
A
#
# COMPACT_ATOMS: atom_id res chain seq x y z
N MET A 1 35.21 -23.06 37.25
CA MET A 1 36.08 -21.87 37.16
C MET A 1 35.21 -20.73 36.64
N MET A 2 34.55 -20.01 37.55
CA MET A 2 34.91 -18.68 38.09
C MET A 2 34.46 -17.52 37.19
N TYR A 3 33.35 -16.89 37.61
CA TYR A 3 32.93 -15.53 37.26
C TYR A 3 33.88 -14.48 37.88
N PRO A 4 33.86 -13.24 37.38
CA PRO A 4 33.46 -12.11 38.23
C PRO A 4 32.40 -11.20 37.55
N VAL A 5 31.28 -10.85 38.20
CA VAL A 5 31.08 -9.74 39.18
C VAL A 5 31.20 -8.36 38.49
N LEU A 6 30.09 -7.71 38.09
CA LEU A 6 29.14 -6.85 38.86
C LEU A 6 29.65 -5.40 39.00
N MET A 7 28.90 -4.42 38.47
CA MET A 7 28.72 -3.11 39.09
C MET A 7 27.48 -2.37 38.52
N VAL A 8 26.64 -1.98 39.47
CA VAL A 8 25.33 -1.33 39.42
C VAL A 8 25.50 0.19 39.34
N ALA A 9 24.58 0.91 38.71
CA ALA A 9 24.18 2.25 39.16
C ALA A 9 22.77 2.61 38.65
N MET A 10 21.78 2.47 39.55
CA MET A 10 20.51 3.19 39.48
C MET A 10 20.74 4.67 39.81
N VAL A 11 20.08 5.58 39.09
CA VAL A 11 19.61 6.85 39.67
C VAL A 11 18.21 7.14 39.12
N THR A 12 17.22 6.94 39.97
CA THR A 12 15.85 7.43 39.86
C THR A 12 15.77 8.84 40.46
N LEU A 13 15.21 9.81 39.73
CA LEU A 13 14.75 11.08 40.27
C LEU A 13 13.23 11.18 40.03
N ALA A 14 12.51 11.35 41.14
CA ALA A 14 11.08 11.52 41.25
C ALA A 14 10.73 13.00 41.59
N ALA A 15 9.44 13.33 41.46
CA ALA A 15 8.70 14.56 41.86
C ALA A 15 8.62 15.67 40.78
N CYS A 16 7.44 15.98 40.20
CA CYS A 16 6.26 16.75 40.73
C CYS A 16 6.65 18.23 40.96
N ASP A 17 5.92 19.29 40.61
CA ASP A 17 4.52 19.56 40.24
C ASP A 17 4.46 21.04 39.74
N SER A 18 3.53 21.39 38.85
CA SER A 18 2.79 22.69 38.80
C SER A 18 2.32 23.03 37.38
N LYS A 19 1.03 22.79 37.16
CA LYS A 19 0.22 23.37 36.07
C LYS A 19 -0.07 24.83 36.39
N PRO A 20 -0.03 25.73 35.38
CA PRO A 20 -1.14 26.65 35.22
C PRO A 20 -1.77 26.56 33.84
N ASP A 21 -3.09 26.52 33.90
CA ASP A 21 -4.06 26.66 32.84
C ASP A 21 -3.92 28.03 32.15
N SER A 22 -3.91 28.08 30.82
CA SER A 22 -4.45 29.20 30.05
C SER A 22 -4.55 28.89 28.56
N ALA A 23 -5.72 29.26 28.03
CA ALA A 23 -6.06 29.58 26.65
C ALA A 23 -6.43 28.41 25.73
N ASP A 24 -7.71 28.04 25.82
CA ASP A 24 -8.65 28.09 24.71
C ASP A 24 -8.06 28.48 23.34
N ALA A 25 -7.99 27.51 22.45
CA ALA A 25 -8.32 27.73 21.05
C ALA A 25 -9.45 26.75 20.73
N PRO A 26 -10.61 27.20 20.19
CA PRO A 26 -11.68 26.30 19.82
C PRO A 26 -11.16 25.32 18.77
N ALA A 27 -11.25 24.04 19.12
CA ALA A 27 -11.08 22.93 18.20
C ALA A 27 -11.95 23.21 16.98
N ALA A 28 -11.32 23.33 15.82
CA ALA A 28 -12.03 23.38 14.56
C ALA A 28 -12.81 22.08 14.42
N ASP A 29 -14.10 22.17 14.72
CA ASP A 29 -15.08 21.14 14.47
C ASP A 29 -15.22 20.96 12.96
N THR A 30 -14.29 20.18 12.40
CA THR A 30 -14.30 19.71 11.02
C THR A 30 -14.83 18.29 10.95
N SER A 31 -15.63 17.89 11.95
CA SER A 31 -16.17 16.53 12.05
C SER A 31 -17.54 16.38 11.37
N HIS A 32 -18.02 17.37 10.61
CA HIS A 32 -19.40 17.34 10.09
C HIS A 32 -19.66 17.78 8.63
N MET A 33 -18.64 17.93 7.78
CA MET A 33 -18.86 18.33 6.37
C MET A 33 -17.91 17.60 5.40
N MET A 34 -17.82 16.28 5.46
CA MET A 34 -17.53 15.47 4.28
C MET A 34 -18.53 14.32 4.26
N ALA A 35 -19.78 14.73 4.02
CA ALA A 35 -20.84 13.83 3.58
C ALA A 35 -20.28 12.97 2.45
N ALA A 36 -20.35 11.65 2.66
CA ALA A 36 -20.39 10.59 1.67
C ALA A 36 -20.29 11.09 0.22
N ALA A 37 -19.09 11.44 -0.23
CA ALA A 37 -18.85 11.62 -1.64
C ALA A 37 -18.97 10.23 -2.27
N PRO A 38 -19.89 10.01 -3.21
CA PRO A 38 -20.05 8.71 -3.83
C PRO A 38 -18.75 8.38 -4.58
N MET A 39 -17.96 7.47 -4.01
CA MET A 39 -16.76 6.89 -4.63
C MET A 39 -17.07 6.05 -5.89
N THR A 40 -18.27 6.19 -6.46
CA THR A 40 -18.75 5.39 -7.59
C THR A 40 -18.43 5.98 -8.96
N MET A 41 -17.83 7.17 -9.05
CA MET A 41 -17.40 7.80 -10.32
C MET A 41 -15.89 8.09 -10.42
N ALA A 42 -15.09 7.76 -9.39
CA ALA A 42 -13.64 8.01 -9.38
C ALA A 42 -12.85 7.08 -10.32
N GLY A 43 -13.41 5.93 -10.69
CA GLY A 43 -12.72 4.92 -11.50
C GLY A 43 -12.47 5.32 -12.96
N MET A 44 -13.32 6.14 -13.57
CA MET A 44 -13.14 6.58 -14.97
C MET A 44 -12.28 7.85 -15.10
N GLY A 45 -12.35 8.77 -14.15
CA GLY A 45 -11.53 9.99 -14.12
C GLY A 45 -10.07 9.75 -13.73
N MET A 46 -9.77 8.64 -13.05
CA MET A 46 -8.39 8.25 -12.72
C MET A 46 -7.61 7.71 -13.91
N LEU A 47 -8.25 7.21 -14.98
CA LEU A 47 -7.53 6.53 -16.07
C LEU A 47 -6.49 7.42 -16.80
N PRO A 48 -6.81 8.67 -17.18
CA PRO A 48 -5.80 9.57 -17.76
C PRO A 48 -4.68 9.92 -16.78
N GLY A 49 -5.03 10.13 -15.50
CA GLY A 49 -4.06 10.42 -14.43
C GLY A 49 -3.13 9.23 -14.14
N MET A 50 -3.66 8.02 -14.13
CA MET A 50 -2.87 6.78 -14.02
C MET A 50 -1.98 6.59 -15.24
N ARG A 51 -2.46 6.93 -16.44
CA ARG A 51 -1.64 6.86 -17.66
C ARG A 51 -0.48 7.85 -17.60
N ALA A 52 -0.74 9.11 -17.25
CA ALA A 52 0.30 10.12 -17.05
C ALA A 52 1.29 9.72 -15.94
N HIS A 53 0.79 9.13 -14.85
CA HIS A 53 1.63 8.60 -13.79
C HIS A 53 2.53 7.45 -14.30
N LEU A 54 1.98 6.50 -15.05
CA LEU A 54 2.75 5.40 -15.65
C LEU A 54 3.76 5.90 -16.67
N ASP A 55 3.43 6.93 -17.43
CA ASP A 55 4.36 7.58 -18.36
C ASP A 55 5.49 8.28 -17.59
N SER A 56 5.19 8.90 -16.45
CA SER A 56 6.21 9.51 -15.57
C SER A 56 7.14 8.47 -14.94
N VAL A 57 6.59 7.32 -14.55
CA VAL A 57 7.35 6.17 -14.06
C VAL A 57 8.19 5.60 -15.21
N ALA A 58 7.63 5.44 -16.42
CA ALA A 58 8.37 4.97 -17.59
C ALA A 58 9.52 5.92 -18.01
N ALA A 59 9.41 7.22 -17.71
CA ALA A 59 10.46 8.20 -17.95
C ALA A 59 11.55 8.21 -16.85
N MET A 60 11.35 7.49 -15.75
CA MET A 60 12.35 7.35 -14.69
C MET A 60 13.61 6.64 -15.22
N PRO A 61 14.82 7.06 -14.79
CA PRO A 61 16.05 6.36 -15.15
C PRO A 61 15.95 4.85 -14.85
N PRO A 62 16.34 3.96 -15.78
CA PRO A 62 16.23 2.51 -15.59
C PRO A 62 16.92 2.00 -14.32
N THR A 63 18.02 2.63 -13.92
CA THR A 63 18.73 2.30 -12.68
C THR A 63 17.92 2.62 -11.44
N GLN A 64 17.20 3.74 -11.44
CA GLN A 64 16.32 4.14 -10.34
C GLN A 64 15.10 3.23 -10.27
N MET A 65 14.51 2.88 -11.41
CA MET A 65 13.42 1.91 -11.50
C MET A 65 13.83 0.56 -10.90
N ALA A 66 14.98 0.02 -11.35
CA ALA A 66 15.51 -1.24 -10.88
C ALA A 66 15.77 -1.24 -9.37
N ALA A 67 16.28 -0.13 -8.82
CA ALA A 67 16.50 0.03 -7.38
C ALA A 67 15.20 -0.01 -6.55
N MET A 68 14.06 0.37 -7.15
CA MET A 68 12.76 0.37 -6.48
C MET A 68 11.99 -0.95 -6.62
N MET A 69 12.34 -1.80 -7.60
CA MET A 69 11.59 -3.04 -7.89
C MET A 69 11.42 -3.98 -6.69
N PRO A 70 12.44 -4.25 -5.85
CA PRO A 70 12.27 -5.11 -4.68
C PRO A 70 11.27 -4.54 -3.66
N ALA A 71 11.27 -3.22 -3.47
CA ALA A 71 10.32 -2.56 -2.58
C ALA A 71 8.89 -2.62 -3.14
N HIS A 72 8.75 -2.43 -4.46
CA HIS A 72 7.48 -2.58 -5.18
C HIS A 72 6.92 -4.01 -5.06
N GLU A 73 7.76 -5.03 -5.30
CA GLU A 73 7.37 -6.44 -5.17
C GLU A 73 6.85 -6.77 -3.76
N GLY A 74 7.58 -6.32 -2.73
CA GLY A 74 7.16 -6.51 -1.34
C GLY A 74 5.85 -5.80 -1.01
N LEU A 75 5.63 -4.60 -1.56
CA LEU A 75 4.38 -3.87 -1.37
C LEU A 75 3.20 -4.57 -2.03
N VAL A 76 3.32 -4.96 -3.31
CA VAL A 76 2.25 -5.63 -4.05
C VAL A 76 1.91 -6.97 -3.42
N THR A 77 2.92 -7.76 -3.03
CA THR A 77 2.70 -9.07 -2.39
C THR A 77 1.89 -8.92 -1.10
N ARG A 78 2.29 -8.00 -0.21
CA ARG A 78 1.55 -7.73 1.03
C ARG A 78 0.12 -7.27 0.76
N MET A 79 -0.08 -6.45 -0.26
CA MET A 79 -1.43 -5.98 -0.62
C MET A 79 -2.31 -7.12 -1.13
N MET A 80 -1.78 -8.00 -1.98
CA MET A 80 -2.51 -9.18 -2.45
C MET A 80 -2.86 -10.13 -1.31
N ASP A 81 -1.93 -10.35 -0.38
CA ASP A 81 -2.16 -11.21 0.79
C ASP A 81 -3.21 -10.60 1.73
N ALA A 82 -3.21 -9.27 1.91
CA ALA A 82 -4.21 -8.56 2.68
C ALA A 82 -5.60 -8.70 2.06
N MET A 83 -5.75 -8.45 0.75
CA MET A 83 -7.03 -8.63 0.05
C MET A 83 -7.54 -10.08 0.12
N GLY A 84 -6.64 -11.05 -0.07
CA GLY A 84 -7.01 -12.47 0.04
C GLY A 84 -7.41 -12.86 1.47
N THR A 85 -6.78 -12.28 2.48
CA THR A 85 -7.13 -12.50 3.89
C THR A 85 -8.48 -11.89 4.24
N ASP A 86 -8.75 -10.67 3.76
CA ASP A 86 -10.02 -9.98 3.94
C ASP A 86 -11.19 -10.76 3.32
N MET A 87 -11.03 -11.24 2.08
CA MET A 87 -12.00 -12.13 1.43
C MET A 87 -12.31 -13.38 2.27
N ARG A 88 -11.27 -14.09 2.72
CA ARG A 88 -11.45 -15.28 3.56
C ARG A 88 -12.08 -14.95 4.91
N GLY A 89 -11.77 -13.79 5.48
CA GLY A 89 -12.35 -13.29 6.73
C GLY A 89 -13.87 -13.11 6.66
N LYS A 90 -14.41 -12.82 5.46
CA LYS A 90 -15.85 -12.78 5.17
C LYS A 90 -16.44 -14.11 4.70
N GLY A 91 -15.68 -15.21 4.78
CA GLY A 91 -16.11 -16.52 4.31
C GLY A 91 -16.20 -16.67 2.79
N MET A 92 -15.67 -15.69 2.04
CA MET A 92 -15.63 -15.79 0.58
C MET A 92 -14.49 -16.67 0.12
N GLN A 93 -14.77 -17.49 -0.89
CA GLN A 93 -13.77 -18.26 -1.59
C GLN A 93 -13.28 -17.49 -2.83
N PRO A 94 -11.99 -17.60 -3.18
CA PRO A 94 -11.47 -17.03 -4.42
C PRO A 94 -12.23 -17.58 -5.63
N SER A 95 -12.80 -16.70 -6.45
CA SER A 95 -13.37 -17.10 -7.74
C SER A 95 -12.25 -17.49 -8.72
N PRO A 96 -12.53 -18.28 -9.78
CA PRO A 96 -11.54 -18.56 -10.81
C PRO A 96 -10.96 -17.28 -11.46
N ALA A 97 -11.78 -16.24 -11.60
CA ALA A 97 -11.35 -14.94 -12.12
C ALA A 97 -10.37 -14.22 -11.18
N TRP A 98 -10.60 -14.27 -9.87
CA TRP A 98 -9.68 -13.72 -8.87
C TRP A 98 -8.33 -14.45 -8.90
N THR A 99 -8.36 -15.78 -8.94
CA THR A 99 -7.15 -16.62 -8.98
C THR A 99 -6.33 -16.31 -10.23
N ALA A 100 -6.95 -16.31 -11.41
CA ALA A 100 -6.25 -16.02 -12.66
C ALA A 100 -5.62 -14.61 -12.68
N LEU A 101 -6.33 -13.62 -12.11
CA LEU A 101 -5.81 -12.25 -12.01
C LEU A 101 -4.65 -12.15 -11.02
N SER A 102 -4.75 -12.84 -9.88
CA SER A 102 -3.68 -12.95 -8.89
C SER A 102 -2.42 -13.58 -9.48
N ASP A 103 -2.57 -14.69 -10.19
CA ASP A 103 -1.46 -15.38 -10.83
C ASP A 103 -0.79 -14.51 -11.89
N SER A 104 -1.58 -13.77 -12.67
CA SER A 104 -1.05 -12.83 -13.66
C SER A 104 -0.23 -11.71 -13.02
N VAL A 105 -0.66 -11.18 -11.87
CA VAL A 105 0.11 -10.16 -11.14
C VAL A 105 1.41 -10.74 -10.57
N ARG A 106 1.37 -11.95 -10.00
CA ARG A 106 2.59 -12.64 -9.51
C ARG A 106 3.57 -12.88 -10.65
N GLN A 107 3.07 -13.29 -11.82
CA GLN A 107 3.88 -13.46 -13.01
C GLN A 107 4.54 -12.15 -13.44
N ASP A 108 3.82 -11.03 -13.41
CA ASP A 108 4.44 -9.73 -13.73
C ASP A 108 5.60 -9.40 -12.79
N LEU A 109 5.42 -9.60 -11.49
CA LEU A 109 6.46 -9.34 -10.50
C LEU A 109 7.70 -10.20 -10.74
N ALA A 110 7.51 -11.46 -11.14
CA ALA A 110 8.62 -12.36 -11.46
C ALA A 110 9.35 -12.01 -12.76
N GLU A 111 8.64 -11.47 -13.75
CA GLU A 111 9.20 -11.17 -15.08
C GLU A 111 9.79 -9.75 -15.19
N MET A 112 9.19 -8.75 -14.55
CA MET A 112 9.61 -7.34 -14.67
C MET A 112 11.09 -7.09 -14.37
N PRO A 113 11.73 -7.70 -13.35
CA PRO A 113 13.16 -7.52 -13.08
C PRO A 113 14.08 -7.95 -14.22
N LYS A 114 13.59 -8.79 -15.15
CA LYS A 114 14.33 -9.28 -16.31
C LYS A 114 14.20 -8.36 -17.53
N LEU A 115 13.32 -7.36 -17.47
CA LEU A 115 12.99 -6.46 -18.57
C LEU A 115 13.68 -5.10 -18.44
N SER A 116 13.90 -4.42 -19.56
CA SER A 116 14.43 -3.07 -19.60
C SER A 116 13.84 -2.27 -20.76
N GLY A 117 14.02 -0.94 -20.72
CA GLY A 117 13.57 -0.01 -21.76
C GLY A 117 12.07 -0.16 -22.09
N LYS A 118 11.74 -0.21 -23.38
CA LYS A 118 10.35 -0.30 -23.87
C LYS A 118 9.62 -1.55 -23.36
N GLY A 119 10.31 -2.69 -23.24
CA GLY A 119 9.72 -3.93 -22.75
C GLY A 119 9.25 -3.81 -21.30
N LEU A 120 10.07 -3.19 -20.45
CA LEU A 120 9.71 -2.89 -19.07
C LEU A 120 8.51 -1.93 -18.99
N THR A 121 8.51 -0.86 -19.80
CA THR A 121 7.38 0.08 -19.86
C THR A 121 6.07 -0.62 -20.22
N THR A 122 6.06 -1.46 -21.26
CA THR A 122 4.85 -2.20 -21.65
C THR A 122 4.40 -3.16 -20.55
N SER A 123 5.35 -3.84 -19.89
CA SER A 123 5.03 -4.74 -18.77
C SER A 123 4.43 -3.99 -17.57
N LEU A 124 4.98 -2.82 -17.22
CA LEU A 124 4.46 -1.97 -16.14
C LEU A 124 3.04 -1.48 -16.41
N GLN A 125 2.73 -1.09 -17.66
CA GLN A 125 1.38 -0.69 -18.03
C GLN A 125 0.38 -1.84 -17.90
N ALA A 126 0.76 -3.04 -18.36
CA ALA A 126 -0.08 -4.23 -18.24
C ALA A 126 -0.28 -4.65 -16.77
N HIS A 127 0.79 -4.57 -15.97
CA HIS A 127 0.76 -4.78 -14.52
C HIS A 127 -0.20 -3.82 -13.83
N ALA A 128 -0.08 -2.51 -14.07
CA ALA A 128 -0.96 -1.51 -13.50
C ALA A 128 -2.44 -1.75 -13.85
N ALA A 129 -2.74 -2.12 -15.10
CA ALA A 129 -4.10 -2.46 -15.51
C ALA A 129 -4.65 -3.70 -14.80
N ARG A 130 -3.82 -4.72 -14.53
CA ARG A 130 -4.21 -5.90 -13.74
C ARG A 130 -4.45 -5.54 -12.27
N MET A 131 -3.57 -4.74 -11.68
CA MET A 131 -3.75 -4.23 -10.31
C MET A 131 -5.06 -3.46 -10.16
N GLN A 132 -5.39 -2.59 -11.12
CA GLN A 132 -6.67 -1.86 -11.12
C GLN A 132 -7.88 -2.80 -11.17
N ARG A 133 -7.86 -3.79 -12.07
CA ARG A 133 -8.94 -4.79 -12.12
C ARG A 133 -9.06 -5.59 -10.82
N MET A 134 -7.94 -5.87 -10.16
CA MET A 134 -7.92 -6.62 -8.91
C MET A 134 -8.56 -5.81 -7.78
N MET A 135 -8.23 -4.52 -7.67
CA MET A 135 -8.84 -3.61 -6.69
C MET A 135 -10.36 -3.50 -6.91
N VAL A 136 -10.80 -3.29 -8.16
CA VAL A 136 -12.23 -3.21 -8.50
C VAL A 136 -12.96 -4.52 -8.18
N MET A 137 -12.36 -5.67 -8.48
CA MET A 137 -12.95 -6.97 -8.18
C MET A 137 -13.05 -7.21 -6.67
N HIS A 138 -12.00 -6.90 -5.91
CA HIS A 138 -12.01 -6.98 -4.44
C HIS A 138 -13.10 -6.08 -3.85
N GLU A 139 -13.15 -4.81 -4.26
CA GLU A 139 -14.15 -3.85 -3.80
C GLU A 139 -15.59 -4.32 -4.10
N GLY A 140 -15.82 -4.86 -5.30
CA GLY A 140 -17.10 -5.45 -5.67
C GLY A 140 -17.49 -6.63 -4.78
N MET A 141 -16.53 -7.51 -4.45
CA MET A 141 -16.76 -8.62 -3.53
C MET A 141 -17.04 -8.16 -2.10
N MET A 142 -16.39 -7.08 -1.63
CA MET A 142 -16.56 -6.62 -0.24
C MET A 142 -17.87 -5.90 0.02
N ARG A 143 -18.53 -5.40 -1.03
CA ARG A 143 -19.83 -4.74 -0.95
C ARG A 143 -21.03 -5.68 -1.01
N MET A 144 -20.81 -6.96 -1.34
CA MET A 144 -21.82 -8.01 -1.31
C MET A 144 -21.99 -8.55 0.11
#